data_AF-A0A7M7P5N2-F1
#
_entry.id   AF-A0A7M7P5N2-F1
#
_cell.length_a   1.000
_cell.length_b   1.000
_cell.length_c   1.000
_cell.angle_alpha   90.00
_cell.angle_beta   90.00
_cell.angle_gamma   90.00
#
_symmetry.space_group_name_H-M   'P 1'
#
loop_
_entity.id
_entity.type
_entity.pdbx_description
1 polymer ?
#
loop_
_entity_poly.entity_id
_entity_poly.type
_entity_poly.pdbx_seq_one_letter_code
_entity_poly.pdbx_strand_id
1 'polypeptide(L)'
;MYVNTNKLEQIEKLWVQEMGELSPLASQRLAEVLSSLPCLQTLRLDSNHSNLGEEYSFALTISSLLGKVRISTFILFEIKVTLQAIRTILSLETMRELRMMGVIVGSNDDDDDDDDNDDHDDDNGDDDNNDDGESIDVDDDDKDDDGDGGGDEGMSDAGVTQGEECCSTMTALDLEGSLTSKLEVLALDDESIPSVLESGVHTMCPHVQRLHLEFTHEEITQEHVEIIKKFPKTKHLSLKAYKDPLLPAEPPMQVSLDHPLWLCRALEDSTNLRRLSISDITIGDENAGSILRSARRHGQLEHLTMVRCATSTTLDAVASEISSQTGVEITLTHGKPPSWDDDVTVELEEDILWATNVFESAFTVISKNDVLTENGWAREGTTPPLCPLNHGGRGGGGERM
;
A
#
# COMPACT_ATOMS: atom_id res chain seq x y z
N MET A 1 24.22 -19.92 11.57
CA MET A 1 22.96 -20.69 11.63
C MET A 1 22.77 -21.35 10.27
N TYR A 2 22.68 -22.68 10.17
CA TYR A 2 22.39 -23.33 8.88
C TYR A 2 20.87 -23.36 8.69
N VAL A 3 20.35 -22.46 7.86
CA VAL A 3 18.95 -22.52 7.43
C VAL A 3 18.85 -23.72 6.49
N ASN A 4 17.94 -24.66 6.78
CA ASN A 4 17.70 -25.81 5.94
C ASN A 4 17.01 -25.34 4.63
N THR A 5 17.80 -25.13 3.58
CA THR A 5 17.37 -24.58 2.29
C THR A 5 16.28 -25.42 1.62
N ASN A 6 16.21 -26.73 1.89
CA ASN A 6 15.22 -27.61 1.29
C ASN A 6 13.78 -27.29 1.73
N LYS A 7 13.59 -26.58 2.85
CA LYS A 7 12.25 -26.14 3.29
C LYS A 7 11.82 -24.82 2.63
N LEU A 8 12.76 -24.01 2.17
CA LEU A 8 12.46 -22.71 1.57
C LEU A 8 11.81 -22.85 0.19
N GLU A 9 12.15 -23.92 -0.54
CA GLU A 9 11.58 -24.21 -1.87
C GLU A 9 10.07 -24.49 -1.87
N GLN A 10 9.46 -24.73 -0.70
CA GLN A 10 8.02 -25.03 -0.58
C GLN A 10 7.19 -23.85 -0.07
N ILE A 11 7.82 -22.71 0.22
CA ILE A 11 7.11 -21.55 0.76
C ILE A 11 6.36 -20.84 -0.38
N GLU A 12 5.04 -20.99 -0.38
CA GLU A 12 4.16 -20.34 -1.36
C GLU A 12 3.59 -19.01 -0.84
N LYS A 13 3.53 -18.84 0.49
CA LYS A 13 2.97 -17.66 1.15
C LYS A 13 3.96 -17.13 2.17
N LEU A 14 4.19 -15.82 2.14
CA LEU A 14 5.03 -15.12 3.09
C LEU A 14 4.27 -13.92 3.64
N TRP A 15 4.19 -13.83 4.96
CA TRP A 15 3.64 -12.70 5.69
C TRP A 15 4.77 -12.04 6.47
N VAL A 16 4.96 -10.75 6.26
CA VAL A 16 5.93 -9.93 7.00
C VAL A 16 5.10 -8.94 7.81
N GLN A 17 5.16 -9.08 9.13
CA GLN A 17 4.42 -8.26 10.10
C GLN A 17 5.35 -7.30 10.82
N GLU A 18 4.78 -6.22 11.36
CA GLU A 18 5.49 -5.21 12.15
C GLU A 18 6.73 -4.69 11.42
N MET A 19 6.62 -4.47 10.11
CA MET A 19 7.71 -3.85 9.38
C MET A 19 7.86 -2.42 9.89
N GLY A 20 8.90 -2.17 10.68
CA GLY A 20 9.38 -0.82 10.92
C GLY A 20 9.80 -0.15 9.62
N GLU A 21 10.34 1.06 9.73
CA GLU A 21 10.94 1.74 8.58
C GLU A 21 11.97 0.82 7.88
N LEU A 22 11.75 0.54 6.59
CA LEU A 22 12.65 -0.29 5.82
C LEU A 22 13.88 0.55 5.42
N SER A 23 14.91 0.52 6.26
CA SER A 23 16.23 1.01 5.89
C SER A 23 16.69 0.34 4.58
N PRO A 24 17.58 0.98 3.80
CA PRO A 24 18.12 0.39 2.57
C PRO A 24 18.71 -1.02 2.80
N LEU A 25 19.33 -1.27 3.96
CA LEU A 25 19.85 -2.58 4.32
C LEU A 25 18.73 -3.61 4.59
N ALA A 26 17.68 -3.23 5.32
CA ALA A 26 16.53 -4.11 5.57
C ALA A 26 15.82 -4.47 4.25
N SER A 27 15.63 -3.48 3.39
CA SER A 27 15.16 -3.61 2.00
C SER A 27 16.00 -4.60 1.19
N GLN A 28 17.33 -4.46 1.20
CA GLN A 28 18.24 -5.41 0.53
C GLN A 28 18.11 -6.83 1.09
N ARG A 29 18.03 -7.00 2.41
CA ARG A 29 17.85 -8.32 3.03
C ARG A 29 16.53 -8.95 2.66
N LEU A 30 15.45 -8.16 2.61
CA LEU A 30 14.15 -8.62 2.14
C LEU A 30 14.25 -9.09 0.68
N ALA A 31 14.93 -8.34 -0.19
CA ALA A 31 15.18 -8.76 -1.57
C ALA A 31 15.94 -10.09 -1.68
N GLU A 32 16.98 -10.28 -0.86
CA GLU A 32 17.76 -11.52 -0.81
C GLU A 32 16.90 -12.72 -0.38
N VAL A 33 16.10 -12.53 0.68
CA VAL A 33 15.19 -13.56 1.19
C VAL A 33 14.16 -13.91 0.12
N LEU A 34 13.47 -12.93 -0.46
CA LEU A 34 12.45 -13.14 -1.48
C LEU A 34 13.02 -13.82 -2.75
N SER A 35 14.24 -13.46 -3.13
CA SER A 35 14.95 -14.10 -4.26
C SER A 35 15.29 -15.58 -4.01
N SER A 36 15.34 -16.01 -2.75
CA SER A 36 15.58 -17.41 -2.36
C SER A 36 14.32 -18.27 -2.31
N LEU A 37 13.13 -17.68 -2.57
CA LEU A 37 11.83 -18.34 -2.50
C LEU A 37 11.20 -18.49 -3.90
N PRO A 38 11.67 -19.44 -4.73
CA PRO A 38 11.24 -19.57 -6.13
C PRO A 38 9.76 -19.94 -6.29
N CYS A 39 9.15 -20.50 -5.25
CA CYS A 39 7.75 -20.90 -5.21
C CYS A 39 6.84 -19.87 -4.56
N LEU A 40 7.36 -18.70 -4.15
CA LEU A 40 6.55 -17.66 -3.52
C LEU A 40 5.52 -17.09 -4.50
N GLN A 41 4.24 -17.22 -4.15
CA GLN A 41 3.10 -16.74 -4.92
C GLN A 41 2.38 -15.57 -4.23
N THR A 42 2.34 -15.58 -2.90
CA THR A 42 1.67 -14.55 -2.10
C THR A 42 2.65 -13.87 -1.16
N LEU A 43 2.76 -12.56 -1.28
CA LEU A 43 3.48 -11.72 -0.33
C LEU A 43 2.49 -10.78 0.36
N ARG A 44 2.39 -10.89 1.69
CA ARG A 44 1.69 -9.93 2.54
C ARG A 44 2.72 -9.11 3.29
N LEU A 45 2.64 -7.80 3.16
CA LEU A 45 3.35 -6.83 3.96
C LEU A 45 2.33 -6.17 4.87
N ASP A 46 2.69 -6.10 6.14
CA ASP A 46 1.85 -5.59 7.20
C ASP A 46 2.72 -4.68 8.05
N SER A 47 2.28 -3.45 8.21
CA SER A 47 2.99 -2.45 8.97
C SER A 47 2.02 -1.74 9.90
N ASN A 48 2.45 -1.47 11.13
CA ASN A 48 1.70 -0.62 12.05
C ASN A 48 1.96 0.85 11.68
N HIS A 49 1.53 1.27 10.49
CA HIS A 49 1.66 2.64 9.94
C HIS A 49 3.08 3.11 9.58
N SER A 50 4.04 2.20 9.34
CA SER A 50 5.37 2.63 8.88
C SER A 50 5.33 3.22 7.48
N ASN A 51 6.17 4.22 7.27
CA ASN A 51 6.36 4.81 5.98
C ASN A 51 7.29 3.92 5.14
N LEU A 52 6.70 3.14 4.24
CA LEU A 52 7.46 2.37 3.24
C LEU A 52 7.90 3.27 2.06
N GLY A 53 7.56 4.56 2.11
CA GLY A 53 7.71 5.52 1.05
C GLY A 53 8.90 6.46 1.13
N GLU A 54 9.51 6.66 2.31
CA GLU A 54 10.47 7.77 2.50
C GLU A 54 11.80 7.60 1.77
N GLU A 55 12.12 6.43 1.24
CA GLU A 55 13.22 6.31 0.30
C GLU A 55 12.87 5.27 -0.75
N TYR A 56 13.29 5.51 -1.99
CA TYR A 56 13.25 4.60 -3.15
C TYR A 56 13.69 3.14 -2.86
N SER A 57 14.21 2.84 -1.66
CA SER A 57 14.64 1.54 -1.17
C SER A 57 13.58 0.43 -1.34
N PHE A 58 12.30 0.68 -1.05
CA PHE A 58 11.26 -0.34 -1.21
C PHE A 58 10.97 -0.60 -2.69
N ALA A 59 10.83 0.45 -3.50
CA ALA A 59 10.67 0.31 -4.95
C ALA A 59 11.88 -0.41 -5.57
N LEU A 60 13.11 -0.14 -5.14
CA LEU A 60 14.31 -0.83 -5.59
C LEU A 60 14.31 -2.31 -5.16
N THR A 61 13.85 -2.59 -3.94
CA THR A 61 13.68 -3.95 -3.43
C THR A 61 12.75 -4.73 -4.32
N ILE A 62 11.54 -4.24 -4.58
CA ILE A 62 10.58 -4.90 -5.48
C ILE A 62 11.12 -4.98 -6.90
N SER A 63 11.80 -3.94 -7.40
CA SER A 63 12.43 -3.95 -8.72
C SER A 63 13.46 -5.06 -8.85
N SER A 64 14.23 -5.34 -7.79
CA SER A 64 15.22 -6.41 -7.79
C SER A 64 14.60 -7.82 -7.87
N LEU A 65 13.30 -7.94 -7.55
CA LEU A 65 12.52 -9.17 -7.63
C LEU A 65 11.92 -9.40 -9.03
N LEU A 66 11.88 -8.35 -9.87
CA LEU A 66 11.37 -8.46 -11.24
C LEU A 66 12.11 -9.58 -11.98
N GLY A 67 11.34 -10.55 -12.49
CA GLY A 67 11.86 -11.70 -13.23
C GLY A 67 12.50 -12.81 -12.38
N LYS A 68 12.68 -12.61 -11.06
CA LYS A 68 13.24 -13.62 -10.15
C LYS A 68 12.19 -14.40 -9.39
N VAL A 69 11.09 -13.74 -9.03
CA VAL A 69 10.03 -14.30 -8.19
C VAL A 69 8.71 -14.30 -8.94
N ARG A 70 7.85 -15.29 -8.67
CA ARG A 70 6.55 -15.46 -9.33
C ARG A 70 5.39 -15.02 -8.44
N ILE A 71 5.53 -13.84 -7.83
CA ILE A 71 4.50 -13.27 -6.98
C ILE A 71 3.28 -12.97 -7.85
N SER A 72 2.16 -13.64 -7.56
CA SER A 72 0.88 -13.43 -8.23
C SER A 72 -0.10 -12.62 -7.40
N THR A 73 0.09 -12.60 -6.08
CA THR A 73 -0.76 -11.90 -5.13
C THR A 73 0.11 -11.05 -4.20
N PHE A 74 -0.20 -9.76 -4.16
CA PHE A 74 0.45 -8.79 -3.29
C PHE A 74 -0.60 -8.20 -2.34
N ILE A 75 -0.34 -8.23 -1.04
CA ILE A 75 -1.23 -7.68 -0.01
C ILE A 75 -0.44 -6.64 0.76
N LEU A 76 -0.95 -5.40 0.78
CA LEU A 76 -0.46 -4.29 1.57
C LEU A 76 -1.51 -4.02 2.65
N PHE A 77 -1.08 -3.98 3.92
CA PHE A 77 -1.95 -3.79 5.07
C PHE A 77 -1.39 -2.71 6.01
N GLU A 78 -2.15 -1.62 6.21
CA GLU A 78 -1.83 -0.47 7.07
C GLU A 78 -0.50 0.24 6.72
N ILE A 79 -0.22 0.39 5.43
CA ILE A 79 1.06 0.87 4.91
C ILE A 79 0.94 2.21 4.18
N LYS A 80 1.84 3.16 4.47
CA LYS A 80 2.07 4.30 3.56
C LYS A 80 3.04 3.91 2.45
N VAL A 81 2.61 4.02 1.20
CA VAL A 81 3.42 3.66 0.01
C VAL A 81 3.47 4.82 -0.97
N THR A 82 4.60 4.99 -1.66
CA THR A 82 4.68 5.94 -2.77
C THR A 82 3.98 5.41 -4.01
N LEU A 83 3.53 6.32 -4.87
CA LEU A 83 3.04 5.95 -6.20
C LEU A 83 4.09 5.13 -6.98
N GLN A 84 5.37 5.46 -6.84
CA GLN A 84 6.46 4.74 -7.51
C GLN A 84 6.61 3.27 -7.04
N ALA A 85 6.40 3.01 -5.75
CA ALA A 85 6.35 1.64 -5.23
C ALA A 85 5.18 0.86 -5.85
N ILE A 86 3.99 1.46 -5.93
CA ILE A 86 2.83 0.85 -6.60
C ILE A 86 3.12 0.59 -8.08
N ARG A 87 3.74 1.53 -8.81
CA ARG A 87 4.17 1.32 -10.21
C ARG A 87 5.07 0.09 -10.34
N THR A 88 6.00 -0.05 -9.41
CA THR A 88 6.94 -1.17 -9.40
C THR A 88 6.24 -2.50 -9.14
N ILE A 89 5.32 -2.56 -8.16
CA ILE A 89 4.52 -3.75 -7.86
C ILE A 89 3.68 -4.15 -9.08
N LEU A 90 3.04 -3.18 -9.74
CA LEU A 90 2.21 -3.42 -10.92
C LEU A 90 3.03 -3.83 -12.16
N SER A 91 4.35 -3.61 -12.15
CA SER A 91 5.27 -4.02 -13.20
C SER A 91 5.71 -5.48 -13.07
N LEU A 92 5.40 -6.16 -11.96
CA LEU A 92 5.69 -7.59 -11.79
C LEU A 92 4.92 -8.40 -12.85
N GLU A 93 5.63 -9.15 -13.69
CA GLU A 93 5.02 -9.85 -14.84
C GLU A 93 3.93 -10.87 -14.42
N THR A 94 4.13 -11.50 -13.27
CA THR A 94 3.22 -12.52 -12.74
C THR A 94 2.09 -11.95 -11.90
N MET A 95 2.06 -10.63 -11.67
CA MET A 95 1.10 -10.01 -10.77
C MET A 95 -0.33 -10.12 -11.32
N ARG A 96 -1.24 -10.69 -10.52
CA ARG A 96 -2.66 -10.86 -10.87
C ARG A 96 -3.60 -10.22 -9.85
N GLU A 97 -3.21 -10.17 -8.59
CA GLU A 97 -4.06 -9.69 -7.50
C GLU A 97 -3.31 -8.75 -6.55
N LEU A 98 -3.81 -7.53 -6.44
CA LEU A 98 -3.31 -6.52 -5.51
C LEU A 98 -4.40 -6.23 -4.51
N ARG A 99 -4.09 -6.37 -3.22
CA ARG A 99 -4.95 -5.96 -2.11
C ARG A 99 -4.29 -4.81 -1.36
N MET A 100 -5.02 -3.74 -1.16
CA MET A 100 -4.60 -2.57 -0.42
C MET A 100 -5.64 -2.31 0.67
N MET A 101 -5.23 -2.51 1.91
CA MET A 101 -6.06 -2.37 3.11
C MET A 101 -5.35 -1.37 4.03
N GLY A 102 -5.98 -0.26 4.42
CA GLY A 102 -5.38 0.81 5.21
C GLY A 102 -4.18 1.44 4.52
N VAL A 103 -4.15 1.44 3.17
CA VAL A 103 -3.00 1.92 2.40
C VAL A 103 -3.20 3.36 2.01
N ILE A 104 -2.27 4.21 2.45
CA ILE A 104 -2.19 5.61 2.02
C ILE A 104 -1.15 5.69 0.92
N VAL A 105 -1.55 6.16 -0.26
CA VAL A 105 -0.64 6.38 -1.39
C VAL A 105 -0.16 7.83 -1.36
N GLY A 106 1.07 8.05 -0.93
CA GLY A 106 1.69 9.37 -0.97
C GLY A 106 2.01 9.77 -2.42
N SER A 107 1.68 11.01 -2.79
CA SER A 107 2.34 11.64 -3.94
C SER A 107 3.78 11.96 -3.53
N ASN A 108 4.72 11.80 -4.47
CA ASN A 108 6.10 12.25 -4.27
C ASN A 108 6.19 13.77 -4.51
N ASP A 109 5.12 14.50 -4.19
CA ASP A 109 5.13 15.94 -4.28
C ASP A 109 5.85 16.39 -3.00
N ASP A 110 7.17 16.19 -3.01
CA ASP A 110 8.16 16.83 -2.15
C ASP A 110 8.18 18.33 -2.48
N ASP A 111 6.99 18.95 -2.54
CA ASP A 111 6.82 20.38 -2.38
C ASP A 111 7.06 20.65 -0.88
N ASP A 112 8.30 20.39 -0.47
CA ASP A 112 9.06 21.20 0.48
C ASP A 112 9.15 22.61 -0.15
N ASP A 113 7.98 23.22 -0.39
CA ASP A 113 7.85 24.66 -0.43
C ASP A 113 8.13 25.07 1.01
N ASP A 114 9.44 25.19 1.26
CA ASP A 114 10.09 26.06 2.20
C ASP A 114 9.51 27.48 2.03
N ASP A 115 8.23 27.66 2.35
CA ASP A 115 7.58 28.94 2.66
C ASP A 115 8.08 29.46 4.02
N ASP A 116 9.33 29.14 4.38
CA ASP A 116 10.17 29.86 5.34
C ASP A 116 10.64 31.21 4.73
N ASN A 117 9.74 31.89 4.02
CA ASN A 117 9.90 33.29 3.63
C ASN A 117 8.90 34.20 4.37
N ASP A 118 8.50 33.79 5.58
CA ASP A 118 7.99 34.69 6.64
C ASP A 118 9.14 35.48 7.30
N ASP A 119 10.11 35.92 6.49
CA ASP A 119 10.97 37.03 6.86
C ASP A 119 10.11 38.29 6.85
N HIS A 120 9.76 38.74 8.05
CA HIS A 120 9.61 40.14 8.46
C HIS A 120 8.62 40.99 7.63
N ASP A 121 7.50 41.43 8.19
CA ASP A 121 7.56 42.63 9.02
C ASP A 121 6.52 42.65 10.15
N ASP A 122 7.08 42.78 11.35
CA ASP A 122 6.47 43.46 12.47
C ASP A 122 5.96 44.85 12.01
N ASP A 123 4.66 45.10 12.09
CA ASP A 123 4.21 46.45 12.43
C ASP A 123 3.02 46.40 13.40
N ASN A 124 3.37 46.66 14.66
CA ASN A 124 2.47 47.05 15.73
C ASN A 124 1.82 48.40 15.40
N GLY A 125 0.49 48.44 15.43
CA GLY A 125 -0.27 49.68 15.55
C GLY A 125 -1.75 49.33 15.64
N ASP A 126 -2.29 49.16 16.84
CA ASP A 126 -3.00 50.22 17.56
C ASP A 126 -3.98 51.01 16.67
N ASP A 127 -5.26 50.87 17.04
CA ASP A 127 -6.27 51.95 17.12
C ASP A 127 -7.59 51.67 16.40
N ASP A 128 -8.59 51.36 17.24
CA ASP A 128 -9.85 52.10 17.37
C ASP A 128 -10.77 52.36 16.17
N ASN A 129 -12.04 52.04 16.46
CA ASN A 129 -13.29 52.71 16.08
C ASN A 129 -14.00 52.30 14.78
N ASN A 130 -15.32 52.09 14.98
CA ASN A 130 -16.43 52.58 14.16
C ASN A 130 -16.01 53.48 13.00
N ASP A 131 -16.54 53.27 11.79
CA ASP A 131 -17.70 54.04 11.33
C ASP A 131 -18.16 53.53 9.95
N ASP A 132 -19.42 53.86 9.69
CA ASP A 132 -20.15 53.65 8.46
C ASP A 132 -19.53 54.37 7.25
N GLY A 133 -19.61 53.73 6.08
CA GLY A 133 -19.98 54.45 4.86
C GLY A 133 -18.88 54.81 3.84
N GLU A 134 -19.28 54.56 2.60
CA GLU A 134 -18.96 55.30 1.38
C GLU A 134 -17.57 55.13 0.73
N SER A 135 -17.69 54.93 -0.59
CA SER A 135 -16.70 54.95 -1.65
C SER A 135 -15.60 55.99 -1.53
N ILE A 136 -14.44 55.74 -2.16
CA ILE A 136 -13.79 56.64 -3.13
C ILE A 136 -12.64 55.90 -3.82
N ASP A 137 -12.59 56.07 -5.14
CA ASP A 137 -11.47 55.74 -6.02
C ASP A 137 -10.23 56.57 -5.67
N VAL A 138 -9.06 55.94 -5.66
CA VAL A 138 -7.79 56.66 -5.86
C VAL A 138 -6.82 55.78 -6.63
N ASP A 139 -6.57 56.21 -7.87
CA ASP A 139 -5.31 56.01 -8.56
C ASP A 139 -4.19 56.62 -7.69
N ASP A 140 -3.00 56.01 -7.68
CA ASP A 140 -1.78 56.76 -7.97
C ASP A 140 -0.57 55.85 -8.19
N ASP A 141 0.23 56.33 -9.13
CA ASP A 141 1.49 55.85 -9.64
C ASP A 141 2.62 55.77 -8.60
N ASP A 142 3.68 55.05 -9.01
CA ASP A 142 5.10 55.44 -8.92
C ASP A 142 6.05 54.47 -8.17
N LYS A 143 7.21 54.29 -8.83
CA LYS A 143 8.60 54.09 -8.34
C LYS A 143 9.19 52.68 -8.39
N ASP A 144 9.96 52.48 -9.46
CA ASP A 144 11.43 52.40 -9.42
C ASP A 144 12.07 52.04 -8.06
N ASP A 145 12.75 50.90 -7.98
CA ASP A 145 14.15 50.93 -7.50
C ASP A 145 14.99 49.79 -8.09
N ASP A 146 16.14 50.20 -8.61
CA ASP A 146 17.19 49.38 -9.20
C ASP A 146 18.16 48.94 -8.10
N GLY A 147 18.24 47.64 -7.81
CA GLY A 147 19.08 47.08 -6.75
C GLY A 147 20.06 46.02 -7.23
N ASP A 148 21.09 46.45 -7.97
CA ASP A 148 22.23 45.66 -8.42
C ASP A 148 23.09 45.21 -7.22
N GLY A 149 23.41 43.91 -7.12
CA GLY A 149 24.10 43.33 -5.96
C GLY A 149 24.93 42.10 -6.31
N GLY A 150 25.98 42.30 -7.11
CA GLY A 150 27.00 41.28 -7.37
C GLY A 150 27.93 41.04 -6.17
N GLY A 151 28.32 39.77 -6.00
CA GLY A 151 29.41 39.28 -5.15
C GLY A 151 29.54 37.78 -5.41
N ASP A 152 30.35 37.33 -6.36
CA ASP A 152 31.82 37.27 -6.37
C ASP A 152 32.41 36.15 -5.49
N GLU A 153 33.21 35.32 -6.19
CA GLU A 153 34.31 34.45 -5.75
C GLU A 153 34.15 33.66 -4.43
N GLY A 154 34.03 32.34 -4.44
CA GLY A 154 35.00 31.43 -5.03
C GLY A 154 35.80 30.73 -3.93
N MET A 155 35.59 29.43 -3.73
CA MET A 155 36.57 28.55 -3.09
C MET A 155 36.38 27.11 -3.54
N SER A 156 37.26 26.71 -4.43
CA SER A 156 37.64 25.33 -4.70
C SER A 156 38.20 24.68 -3.44
N ASP A 157 37.60 23.58 -2.98
CA ASP A 157 38.35 22.55 -2.26
C ASP A 157 38.04 21.17 -2.82
N ALA A 158 39.05 20.62 -3.49
CA ALA A 158 39.07 19.30 -4.08
C ALA A 158 39.48 18.29 -3.01
N GLY A 159 38.54 17.93 -2.14
CA GLY A 159 38.63 16.78 -1.25
C GLY A 159 38.12 15.53 -1.97
N VAL A 160 38.99 14.83 -2.69
CA VAL A 160 38.72 13.51 -3.27
C VAL A 160 38.54 12.49 -2.14
N THR A 161 37.30 12.27 -1.71
CA THR A 161 36.88 11.07 -0.99
C THR A 161 36.51 9.99 -2.01
N GLN A 162 37.54 9.28 -2.47
CA GLN A 162 37.39 8.11 -3.32
C GLN A 162 36.86 6.95 -2.46
N GLY A 163 35.54 6.77 -2.45
CA GLY A 163 34.95 5.69 -1.66
C GLY A 163 33.44 5.50 -1.69
N GLU A 164 32.67 6.02 -2.66
CA GLU A 164 31.20 5.81 -2.67
C GLU A 164 30.53 5.89 -4.06
N GLU A 165 31.28 5.70 -5.15
CA GLU A 165 30.74 5.70 -6.52
C GLU A 165 30.18 4.32 -6.94
N CYS A 166 29.10 3.85 -6.31
CA CYS A 166 28.33 2.70 -6.81
C CYS A 166 26.80 2.93 -6.91
N CYS A 167 26.28 4.11 -6.57
CA CYS A 167 24.84 4.38 -6.60
C CYS A 167 24.43 5.57 -7.50
N SER A 168 25.33 6.09 -8.33
CA SER A 168 24.94 7.10 -9.33
C SER A 168 24.37 6.41 -10.57
N THR A 169 23.17 6.85 -10.96
CA THR A 169 22.47 6.58 -12.24
C THR A 169 21.90 5.18 -12.45
N MET A 170 21.09 4.67 -11.51
CA MET A 170 19.82 4.08 -11.99
C MET A 170 18.96 5.25 -12.46
N THR A 171 19.17 5.66 -13.72
CA THR A 171 18.23 6.49 -14.47
C THR A 171 16.84 6.00 -14.15
N ALA A 172 15.96 6.91 -13.71
CA ALA A 172 14.53 6.71 -13.55
C ALA A 172 14.11 5.62 -14.54
N LEU A 173 13.74 4.45 -14.01
CA LEU A 173 13.25 3.37 -14.85
C LEU A 173 12.17 4.03 -15.71
N ASP A 174 12.40 4.14 -17.02
CA ASP A 174 11.47 4.64 -18.05
C ASP A 174 10.27 3.69 -18.12
N LEU A 175 9.55 3.58 -17.00
CA LEU A 175 8.28 2.91 -16.83
C LEU A 175 7.15 3.75 -17.46
N GLU A 176 7.49 4.86 -18.12
CA GLU A 176 6.62 5.58 -19.06
C GLU A 176 6.20 4.71 -20.24
N GLY A 177 6.89 3.59 -20.49
CA GLY A 177 6.41 2.54 -21.35
C GLY A 177 5.15 1.87 -20.79
N SER A 178 3.98 2.29 -21.29
CA SER A 178 2.64 1.70 -21.11
C SER A 178 2.62 0.51 -20.14
N LEU A 179 2.47 0.80 -18.86
CA LEU A 179 2.19 -0.19 -17.83
C LEU A 179 0.85 -0.85 -18.15
N THR A 180 0.88 -1.84 -19.03
CA THR A 180 -0.24 -2.75 -19.27
C THR A 180 -0.20 -3.80 -18.17
N SER A 181 -0.43 -3.34 -16.94
CA SER A 181 -0.48 -4.24 -15.79
C SER A 181 -1.47 -5.38 -16.13
N LYS A 182 -1.04 -6.61 -15.89
CA LYS A 182 -1.88 -7.81 -16.03
C LYS A 182 -2.77 -8.02 -14.80
N LEU A 183 -2.94 -6.96 -14.00
CA LEU A 183 -3.75 -6.94 -12.80
C LEU A 183 -5.19 -7.29 -13.17
N GLU A 184 -5.67 -8.41 -12.64
CA GLU A 184 -7.03 -8.89 -12.87
C GLU A 184 -7.93 -8.62 -11.66
N VAL A 185 -7.34 -8.59 -10.47
CA VAL A 185 -8.04 -8.44 -9.19
C VAL A 185 -7.45 -7.27 -8.43
N LEU A 186 -8.30 -6.32 -8.07
CA LEU A 186 -7.96 -5.24 -7.15
C LEU A 186 -8.90 -5.35 -5.95
N ALA A 187 -8.32 -5.42 -4.75
CA ALA A 187 -9.07 -5.29 -3.51
C ALA A 187 -8.65 -4.01 -2.79
N LEU A 188 -9.63 -3.24 -2.35
CA LEU A 188 -9.45 -1.97 -1.65
C LEU A 188 -10.35 -1.99 -0.42
N ASP A 189 -9.91 -1.37 0.66
CA ASP A 189 -10.84 -0.91 1.68
C ASP A 189 -11.21 0.57 1.52
N ASP A 190 -12.16 1.02 2.32
CA ASP A 190 -12.64 2.39 2.34
C ASP A 190 -11.56 3.42 2.65
N GLU A 191 -10.59 3.10 3.51
CA GLU A 191 -9.44 3.98 3.76
C GLU A 191 -8.54 4.12 2.52
N SER A 192 -8.34 3.04 1.77
CA SER A 192 -7.48 3.05 0.58
C SER A 192 -8.15 3.66 -0.66
N ILE A 193 -9.49 3.70 -0.72
CA ILE A 193 -10.24 4.18 -1.90
C ILE A 193 -9.87 5.63 -2.28
N PRO A 194 -9.93 6.63 -1.40
CA PRO A 194 -9.60 8.01 -1.73
C PRO A 194 -8.17 8.14 -2.25
N SER A 195 -7.19 7.59 -1.54
CA SER A 195 -5.78 7.68 -1.95
C SER A 195 -5.52 7.03 -3.31
N VAL A 196 -6.18 5.92 -3.63
CA VAL A 196 -6.07 5.24 -4.94
C VAL A 196 -6.71 6.06 -6.08
N LEU A 197 -7.77 6.82 -5.77
CA LEU A 197 -8.40 7.73 -6.71
C LEU A 197 -7.52 8.95 -6.99
N GLU A 198 -7.03 9.60 -5.93
CA GLU A 198 -6.22 10.81 -5.99
C GLU A 198 -4.86 10.57 -6.66
N SER A 199 -4.17 9.48 -6.27
CA SER A 199 -2.88 9.10 -6.86
C SER A 199 -2.95 8.60 -8.31
N GLY A 200 -4.15 8.43 -8.86
CA GLY A 200 -4.34 7.97 -10.24
C GLY A 200 -4.02 6.49 -10.47
N VAL A 201 -3.84 5.67 -9.43
CA VAL A 201 -3.52 4.23 -9.53
C VAL A 201 -4.55 3.47 -10.38
N HIS A 202 -5.81 3.87 -10.35
CA HIS A 202 -6.87 3.31 -11.19
C HIS A 202 -6.56 3.39 -12.71
N THR A 203 -5.84 4.42 -13.16
CA THR A 203 -5.45 4.58 -14.57
C THR A 203 -4.38 3.58 -15.01
N MET A 204 -3.57 3.08 -14.06
CA MET A 204 -2.52 2.09 -14.30
C MET A 204 -3.04 0.66 -14.34
N CYS A 205 -4.31 0.46 -14.00
CA CYS A 205 -4.95 -0.84 -13.84
C CYS A 205 -6.13 -1.05 -14.82
N PRO A 206 -5.98 -0.78 -16.13
CA PRO A 206 -7.10 -0.75 -17.08
C PRO A 206 -7.68 -2.13 -17.41
N HIS A 207 -7.10 -3.21 -16.87
CA HIS A 207 -7.49 -4.61 -17.11
C HIS A 207 -8.15 -5.28 -15.91
N VAL A 208 -8.37 -4.57 -14.80
CA VAL A 208 -9.07 -5.11 -13.63
C VAL A 208 -10.44 -5.65 -14.03
N GLN A 209 -10.65 -6.93 -13.76
CA GLN A 209 -11.91 -7.64 -14.04
C GLN A 209 -12.68 -7.94 -12.75
N ARG A 210 -11.99 -8.00 -11.61
CA ARG A 210 -12.57 -8.25 -10.30
C ARG A 210 -12.18 -7.11 -9.36
N LEU A 211 -13.17 -6.37 -8.90
CA LEU A 211 -13.02 -5.30 -7.92
C LEU A 211 -13.66 -5.75 -6.61
N HIS A 212 -12.86 -5.83 -5.55
CA HIS A 212 -13.30 -6.14 -4.20
C HIS A 212 -13.21 -4.87 -3.37
N LEU A 213 -14.32 -4.41 -2.82
CA LEU A 213 -14.38 -3.27 -1.92
C LEU A 213 -14.78 -3.80 -0.53
N GLU A 214 -13.90 -3.57 0.43
CA GLU A 214 -14.09 -3.92 1.83
C GLU A 214 -14.37 -2.64 2.63
N PHE A 215 -15.32 -2.68 3.56
CA PHE A 215 -15.77 -1.48 4.27
C PHE A 215 -15.60 -1.67 5.78
N THR A 216 -14.89 -0.75 6.41
CA THR A 216 -14.70 -0.70 7.87
C THR A 216 -15.64 0.33 8.52
N HIS A 217 -16.02 1.36 7.80
CA HIS A 217 -16.85 2.47 8.28
C HIS A 217 -18.33 2.10 8.39
N GLU A 218 -19.04 2.83 9.24
CA GLU A 218 -20.47 2.63 9.53
C GLU A 218 -21.37 2.78 8.29
N GLU A 219 -21.03 3.67 7.36
CA GLU A 219 -21.87 3.97 6.20
C GLU A 219 -21.06 3.97 4.90
N ILE A 220 -21.59 3.30 3.87
CA ILE A 220 -21.02 3.40 2.52
C ILE A 220 -21.53 4.68 1.84
N THR A 221 -20.62 5.55 1.40
CA THR A 221 -20.95 6.84 0.78
C THR A 221 -21.01 6.76 -0.75
N GLN A 222 -21.41 7.84 -1.41
CA GLN A 222 -21.35 7.93 -2.87
C GLN A 222 -19.92 7.82 -3.42
N GLU A 223 -18.94 8.41 -2.73
CA GLU A 223 -17.53 8.43 -3.14
C GLU A 223 -16.95 7.03 -3.23
N HIS A 224 -17.30 6.16 -2.28
CA HIS A 224 -16.94 4.74 -2.28
C HIS A 224 -17.40 3.98 -3.53
N VAL A 225 -18.35 4.52 -4.30
CA VAL A 225 -18.93 3.86 -5.48
C VAL A 225 -18.59 4.54 -6.77
N GLU A 226 -18.23 5.82 -6.74
CA GLU A 226 -17.64 6.48 -7.89
C GLU A 226 -16.37 5.75 -8.37
N ILE A 227 -15.65 5.06 -7.48
CA ILE A 227 -14.52 4.21 -7.87
C ILE A 227 -14.90 3.11 -8.87
N ILE A 228 -16.12 2.56 -8.82
CA ILE A 228 -16.57 1.52 -9.76
C ILE A 228 -16.52 2.05 -11.20
N LYS A 229 -16.89 3.33 -11.40
CA LYS A 229 -16.86 3.97 -12.73
C LYS A 229 -15.45 4.14 -13.27
N LYS A 230 -14.43 4.17 -12.39
CA LYS A 230 -13.01 4.23 -12.78
C LYS A 230 -12.49 2.89 -13.32
N PHE A 231 -13.22 1.79 -13.13
CA PHE A 231 -12.86 0.46 -13.61
C PHE A 231 -13.92 -0.09 -14.60
N PRO A 232 -14.03 0.47 -15.82
CA PRO A 232 -15.11 0.16 -16.76
C PRO A 232 -15.08 -1.28 -17.29
N LYS A 233 -13.97 -2.02 -17.14
CA LYS A 233 -13.84 -3.43 -17.55
C LYS A 233 -14.17 -4.43 -16.43
N THR A 234 -14.59 -3.96 -15.27
CA THR A 234 -14.96 -4.81 -14.13
C THR A 234 -16.13 -5.71 -14.52
N LYS A 235 -15.93 -7.02 -14.39
CA LYS A 235 -16.94 -8.06 -14.61
C LYS A 235 -17.50 -8.58 -13.30
N HIS A 236 -16.74 -8.50 -12.22
CA HIS A 236 -17.14 -8.93 -10.89
C HIS A 236 -16.88 -7.80 -9.89
N LEU A 237 -17.96 -7.32 -9.27
CA LEU A 237 -17.91 -6.39 -8.15
C LEU A 237 -18.30 -7.14 -6.88
N SER A 238 -17.48 -7.03 -5.86
CA SER A 238 -17.72 -7.58 -4.53
C SER A 238 -17.70 -6.45 -3.52
N LEU A 239 -18.79 -6.26 -2.78
CA LEU A 239 -18.89 -5.34 -1.65
C LEU A 239 -18.99 -6.17 -0.38
N LYS A 240 -18.12 -5.93 0.60
CA LYS A 240 -18.07 -6.72 1.82
C LYS A 240 -17.77 -5.85 3.03
N ALA A 241 -18.41 -6.10 4.16
CA ALA A 241 -17.94 -5.53 5.42
C ALA A 241 -16.60 -6.18 5.81
N TYR A 242 -15.59 -5.36 6.08
CA TYR A 242 -14.28 -5.81 6.54
C TYR A 242 -14.46 -6.60 7.84
N LYS A 243 -13.68 -7.66 7.96
CA LYS A 243 -13.61 -8.44 9.19
C LYS A 243 -12.14 -8.70 9.44
N ASP A 244 -11.59 -8.01 10.44
CA ASP A 244 -10.23 -8.27 10.86
C ASP A 244 -10.13 -9.71 11.39
N PRO A 245 -9.29 -10.57 10.77
CA PRO A 245 -9.12 -11.93 11.23
C PRO A 245 -8.21 -12.04 12.46
N LEU A 246 -7.43 -11.00 12.77
CA LEU A 246 -6.42 -10.96 13.83
C LEU A 246 -6.93 -10.27 15.10
N LEU A 247 -7.87 -9.33 15.00
CA LEU A 247 -8.42 -8.68 16.19
C LEU A 247 -9.34 -9.63 16.96
N PRO A 248 -9.07 -9.85 18.27
CA PRO A 248 -9.85 -10.76 19.09
C PRO A 248 -11.24 -10.21 19.33
N ALA A 249 -12.25 -10.84 18.71
CA ALA A 249 -13.67 -10.77 19.07
C ALA A 249 -14.27 -9.36 19.30
N GLU A 250 -13.63 -8.30 18.83
CA GLU A 250 -14.30 -7.02 18.74
C GLU A 250 -15.37 -7.16 17.64
N PRO A 251 -16.62 -6.87 17.97
CA PRO A 251 -17.72 -7.10 17.07
C PRO A 251 -17.54 -6.24 15.82
N PRO A 252 -17.70 -6.81 14.62
CA PRO A 252 -17.52 -6.06 13.39
C PRO A 252 -18.48 -4.87 13.40
N MET A 253 -17.92 -3.69 13.10
CA MET A 253 -18.71 -2.47 12.94
C MET A 253 -19.81 -2.74 11.91
N GLN A 254 -21.05 -2.40 12.25
CA GLN A 254 -22.18 -2.70 11.38
C GLN A 254 -22.17 -1.72 10.20
N VAL A 255 -21.63 -2.15 9.08
CA VAL A 255 -21.64 -1.38 7.84
C VAL A 255 -23.06 -1.34 7.28
N SER A 256 -23.61 -0.14 7.05
CA SER A 256 -24.90 0.09 6.42
C SER A 256 -24.75 0.57 4.97
N LEU A 257 -25.75 0.22 4.18
CA LEU A 257 -25.98 0.73 2.84
C LEU A 257 -27.35 1.41 2.82
N ASP A 258 -27.40 2.62 3.37
CA ASP A 258 -28.67 3.35 3.58
C ASP A 258 -29.20 4.00 2.30
N HIS A 259 -28.32 4.26 1.33
CA HIS A 259 -28.65 4.92 0.08
C HIS A 259 -28.27 4.10 -1.17
N PRO A 260 -28.93 2.97 -1.46
CA PRO A 260 -28.55 2.10 -2.59
C PRO A 260 -28.69 2.77 -3.97
N LEU A 261 -29.25 3.99 -4.07
CA LEU A 261 -29.43 4.70 -5.33
C LEU A 261 -28.11 4.95 -6.06
N TRP A 262 -27.01 5.24 -5.33
CA TRP A 262 -25.71 5.38 -5.97
C TRP A 262 -25.22 4.05 -6.53
N LEU A 263 -25.45 2.93 -5.83
CA LEU A 263 -25.06 1.61 -6.31
C LEU A 263 -25.91 1.23 -7.53
N CYS A 264 -27.21 1.47 -7.45
CA CYS A 264 -28.15 1.28 -8.56
C CYS A 264 -27.71 2.05 -9.82
N ARG A 265 -27.28 3.31 -9.68
CA ARG A 265 -26.75 4.11 -10.80
C ARG A 265 -25.43 3.54 -11.33
N ALA A 266 -24.50 3.20 -10.43
CA ALA A 266 -23.23 2.59 -10.83
C ALA A 266 -23.45 1.26 -11.58
N LEU A 267 -24.44 0.46 -11.18
CA LEU A 267 -24.85 -0.74 -11.91
C LEU A 267 -25.39 -0.39 -13.30
N GLU A 268 -26.29 0.58 -13.40
CA GLU A 268 -26.83 1.03 -14.70
C GLU A 268 -25.74 1.52 -15.65
N ASP A 269 -24.72 2.22 -15.13
CA ASP A 269 -23.58 2.72 -15.90
C ASP A 269 -22.55 1.62 -16.27
N SER A 270 -22.51 0.53 -15.49
CA SER A 270 -21.50 -0.53 -15.61
C SER A 270 -21.83 -1.56 -16.69
N THR A 271 -21.62 -1.20 -17.95
CA THR A 271 -21.96 -2.07 -19.09
C THR A 271 -21.27 -3.43 -19.15
N ASN A 272 -20.19 -3.69 -18.38
CA ASN A 272 -19.46 -4.98 -18.41
C ASN A 272 -19.72 -5.88 -17.19
N LEU A 273 -20.47 -5.41 -16.20
CA LEU A 273 -20.62 -6.13 -14.94
C LEU A 273 -21.52 -7.37 -15.11
N ARG A 274 -20.99 -8.53 -14.75
CA ARG A 274 -21.67 -9.83 -14.85
C ARG A 274 -22.00 -10.43 -13.49
N ARG A 275 -21.22 -10.09 -12.46
CA ARG A 275 -21.42 -10.60 -11.10
C ARG A 275 -21.36 -9.46 -10.10
N LEU A 276 -22.40 -9.36 -9.27
CA LEU A 276 -22.43 -8.52 -8.08
C LEU A 276 -22.55 -9.41 -6.85
N SER A 277 -21.62 -9.28 -5.91
CA SER A 277 -21.67 -9.92 -4.61
C SER A 277 -21.72 -8.86 -3.53
N ILE A 278 -22.68 -8.98 -2.62
CA ILE A 278 -22.79 -8.13 -1.43
C ILE A 278 -22.85 -9.04 -0.21
N SER A 279 -21.95 -8.88 0.74
CA SER A 279 -21.88 -9.74 1.92
C SER A 279 -21.65 -8.93 3.18
N ASP A 280 -22.37 -9.28 4.25
CA ASP A 280 -22.16 -8.71 5.59
C ASP A 280 -22.42 -7.20 5.70
N ILE A 281 -23.10 -6.61 4.72
CA ILE A 281 -23.51 -5.19 4.72
C ILE A 281 -25.00 -5.11 5.02
N THR A 282 -25.40 -4.29 5.99
CA THR A 282 -26.81 -4.05 6.33
C THR A 282 -27.48 -3.24 5.22
N ILE A 283 -28.43 -3.85 4.52
CA ILE A 283 -29.17 -3.19 3.45
C ILE A 283 -30.63 -3.04 3.84
N GLY A 284 -31.25 -4.09 4.39
CA GLY A 284 -32.68 -4.13 4.65
C GLY A 284 -33.52 -4.35 3.39
N ASP A 285 -34.80 -4.70 3.58
CA ASP A 285 -35.65 -5.20 2.49
C ASP A 285 -35.97 -4.16 1.42
N GLU A 286 -36.22 -2.90 1.81
CA GLU A 286 -36.56 -1.82 0.88
C GLU A 286 -35.41 -1.52 -0.09
N ASN A 287 -34.20 -1.37 0.47
CA ASN A 287 -33.00 -1.06 -0.29
C ASN A 287 -32.55 -2.25 -1.15
N ALA A 288 -32.60 -3.47 -0.61
CA ALA A 288 -32.31 -4.69 -1.35
C ALA A 288 -33.31 -4.88 -2.51
N GLY A 289 -34.60 -4.58 -2.29
CA GLY A 289 -35.61 -4.55 -3.34
C GLY A 289 -35.28 -3.56 -4.45
N SER A 290 -34.68 -2.42 -4.13
CA SER A 290 -34.22 -1.43 -5.12
C SER A 290 -33.03 -1.95 -5.93
N ILE A 291 -32.04 -2.58 -5.30
CA ILE A 291 -30.90 -3.22 -5.97
C ILE A 291 -31.39 -4.33 -6.91
N LEU A 292 -32.30 -5.18 -6.45
CA LEU A 292 -32.93 -6.24 -7.25
C LEU A 292 -33.63 -5.66 -8.50
N ARG A 293 -34.43 -4.60 -8.33
CA ARG A 293 -35.10 -3.90 -9.45
C ARG A 293 -34.12 -3.25 -10.43
N SER A 294 -32.95 -2.79 -9.98
CA SER A 294 -31.90 -2.29 -10.86
C SER A 294 -31.15 -3.41 -11.57
N ALA A 295 -30.85 -4.52 -10.90
CA ALA A 295 -30.29 -5.72 -11.51
C ALA A 295 -31.16 -6.24 -12.66
N ARG A 296 -32.50 -6.17 -12.50
CA ARG A 296 -33.46 -6.49 -13.58
C ARG A 296 -33.24 -5.65 -14.86
N ARG A 297 -32.81 -4.38 -14.72
CA ARG A 297 -32.64 -3.43 -15.84
C ARG A 297 -31.23 -3.46 -16.45
N HIS A 298 -30.24 -4.03 -15.76
CA HIS A 298 -28.84 -4.06 -16.18
C HIS A 298 -28.61 -4.78 -17.53
N GLY A 299 -29.39 -5.81 -17.83
CA GLY A 299 -29.35 -6.55 -19.10
C GLY A 299 -28.14 -7.48 -19.30
N GLN A 300 -26.99 -7.21 -18.66
CA GLN A 300 -25.78 -8.06 -18.72
C GLN A 300 -25.41 -8.78 -17.42
N LEU A 301 -26.12 -8.48 -16.32
CA LEU A 301 -25.82 -9.12 -15.04
C LEU A 301 -26.24 -10.59 -15.12
N GLU A 302 -25.35 -11.50 -14.74
CA GLU A 302 -25.56 -12.95 -14.78
C GLU A 302 -25.79 -13.49 -13.37
N HIS A 303 -25.11 -12.93 -12.37
CA HIS A 303 -25.19 -13.38 -10.98
C HIS A 303 -25.31 -12.20 -10.01
N LEU A 304 -26.24 -12.32 -9.07
CA LEU A 304 -26.39 -11.42 -7.92
C LEU A 304 -26.43 -12.25 -6.64
N THR A 305 -25.48 -12.01 -5.74
CA THR A 305 -25.43 -12.68 -4.44
C THR A 305 -25.56 -11.65 -3.33
N MET A 306 -26.47 -11.87 -2.38
CA MET A 306 -26.61 -11.07 -1.16
C MET A 306 -26.57 -12.01 0.05
N VAL A 307 -25.56 -11.87 0.90
CA VAL A 307 -25.33 -12.76 2.04
C VAL A 307 -25.34 -11.96 3.34
N ARG A 308 -26.22 -12.35 4.27
CA ARG A 308 -26.36 -11.75 5.61
C ARG A 308 -26.57 -10.23 5.55
N CYS A 309 -27.41 -9.76 4.63
CA CYS A 309 -27.63 -8.33 4.39
C CYS A 309 -28.78 -7.70 5.19
N ALA A 310 -29.15 -8.31 6.33
CA ALA A 310 -30.33 -7.95 7.13
C ALA A 310 -31.64 -7.97 6.32
N THR A 311 -31.75 -8.88 5.36
CA THR A 311 -32.95 -9.09 4.54
C THR A 311 -33.86 -10.17 5.11
N SER A 312 -35.14 -10.12 4.79
CA SER A 312 -36.14 -11.14 5.12
C SER A 312 -36.52 -11.98 3.91
N THR A 313 -37.13 -13.14 4.17
CA THR A 313 -37.63 -14.08 3.16
C THR A 313 -38.73 -13.52 2.26
N THR A 314 -39.25 -12.31 2.55
CA THR A 314 -40.21 -11.64 1.66
C THR A 314 -39.59 -11.30 0.30
N LEU A 315 -38.27 -11.10 0.25
CA LEU A 315 -37.54 -10.85 -0.98
C LEU A 315 -37.35 -12.08 -1.86
N ASP A 316 -37.55 -13.30 -1.34
CA ASP A 316 -37.41 -14.53 -2.14
C ASP A 316 -38.38 -14.56 -3.32
N ALA A 317 -39.62 -14.09 -3.10
CA ALA A 317 -40.61 -13.99 -4.17
C ALA A 317 -40.17 -12.99 -5.25
N VAL A 318 -39.60 -11.85 -4.84
CA VAL A 318 -39.11 -10.80 -5.75
C VAL A 318 -37.89 -11.30 -6.53
N ALA A 319 -36.93 -11.93 -5.85
CA ALA A 319 -35.76 -12.55 -6.46
C ALA A 319 -36.16 -13.63 -7.46
N SER A 320 -37.05 -14.56 -7.09
CA SER A 320 -37.54 -15.60 -7.98
C SER A 320 -38.27 -15.03 -9.21
N GLU A 321 -39.07 -13.98 -9.03
CA GLU A 321 -39.72 -13.30 -10.16
C GLU A 321 -38.67 -12.72 -11.12
N ILE A 322 -37.70 -11.97 -10.61
CA ILE A 322 -36.67 -11.34 -11.43
C ILE A 322 -35.83 -12.40 -12.15
N SER A 323 -35.34 -13.42 -11.43
CA SER A 323 -34.59 -14.53 -12.02
C SER A 323 -35.34 -15.21 -13.16
N SER A 324 -36.65 -15.41 -13.02
CA SER A 324 -37.48 -16.02 -14.08
C SER A 324 -37.64 -15.13 -15.32
N GLN A 325 -37.61 -13.80 -15.15
CA GLN A 325 -37.82 -12.85 -16.23
C GLN A 325 -36.54 -12.48 -16.97
N THR A 326 -35.40 -12.39 -16.27
CA THR A 326 -34.13 -11.91 -16.83
C THR A 326 -33.10 -13.01 -17.03
N GLY A 327 -33.26 -14.17 -16.38
CA GLY A 327 -32.23 -15.22 -16.36
C GLY A 327 -31.06 -14.94 -15.42
N VAL A 328 -31.10 -13.85 -14.64
CA VAL A 328 -30.10 -13.56 -13.60
C VAL A 328 -30.22 -14.61 -12.50
N GLU A 329 -29.12 -15.26 -12.13
CA GLU A 329 -29.06 -16.12 -10.96
C GLU A 329 -28.97 -15.26 -9.69
N ILE A 330 -30.03 -15.27 -8.88
CA ILE A 330 -30.10 -14.49 -7.64
C ILE A 330 -30.02 -15.44 -6.46
N THR A 331 -29.01 -15.25 -5.61
CA THR A 331 -28.83 -16.01 -4.36
C THR A 331 -28.98 -15.05 -3.18
N LEU A 332 -30.01 -15.27 -2.37
CA LEU A 332 -30.22 -14.55 -1.12
C LEU A 332 -29.95 -15.50 0.05
N THR A 333 -29.03 -15.11 0.94
CA THR A 333 -28.87 -15.74 2.25
C THR A 333 -29.28 -14.73 3.30
N HIS A 334 -30.48 -14.92 3.85
CA HIS A 334 -31.02 -14.06 4.89
C HIS A 334 -30.24 -14.20 6.20
N GLY A 335 -30.36 -13.18 7.04
CA GLY A 335 -29.64 -13.08 8.30
C GLY A 335 -29.14 -11.67 8.49
N LYS A 336 -28.95 -11.28 9.75
CA LYS A 336 -28.19 -10.08 10.06
C LYS A 336 -26.71 -10.35 9.79
N PRO A 337 -25.93 -9.31 9.46
CA PRO A 337 -24.49 -9.40 9.64
C PRO A 337 -24.19 -9.86 11.07
N PRO A 338 -23.04 -10.54 11.31
CA PRO A 338 -22.64 -10.92 12.66
C PRO A 338 -22.74 -9.70 13.59
N SER A 339 -23.57 -9.79 14.63
CA SER A 339 -23.85 -8.67 15.54
C SER A 339 -23.41 -9.01 16.97
N TRP A 340 -23.26 -7.97 17.80
CA TRP A 340 -22.72 -8.02 19.18
C TRP A 340 -23.43 -9.03 20.11
N ASP A 341 -24.68 -9.41 19.80
CA ASP A 341 -25.52 -10.24 20.66
C ASP A 341 -25.58 -11.72 20.25
N ASP A 342 -24.95 -12.10 19.13
CA ASP A 342 -24.95 -13.47 18.65
C ASP A 342 -23.78 -14.25 19.27
N ASP A 343 -24.06 -15.20 20.17
CA ASP A 343 -23.09 -16.16 20.75
C ASP A 343 -22.48 -17.04 19.63
N VAL A 344 -21.50 -16.50 18.90
CA VAL A 344 -20.78 -17.23 17.86
C VAL A 344 -19.61 -17.96 18.51
N THR A 345 -19.75 -19.27 18.71
CA THR A 345 -18.61 -20.15 18.93
C THR A 345 -17.77 -20.19 17.67
N VAL A 346 -16.71 -19.37 17.60
CA VAL A 346 -15.76 -19.37 16.48
C VAL A 346 -14.90 -20.63 16.57
N GLU A 347 -15.14 -21.59 15.68
CA GLU A 347 -14.15 -22.65 15.40
C GLU A 347 -12.98 -21.98 14.67
N LEU A 348 -11.91 -21.65 15.41
CA LEU A 348 -10.66 -21.16 14.85
C LEU A 348 -9.99 -22.29 14.03
N GLU A 349 -9.87 -22.11 12.71
CA GLU A 349 -9.07 -22.99 11.86
C GLU A 349 -7.58 -22.86 12.25
N GLU A 350 -6.95 -23.97 12.66
CA GLU A 350 -5.59 -24.06 13.23
C GLU A 350 -4.43 -23.71 12.25
N ASP A 351 -4.71 -23.35 11.00
CA ASP A 351 -3.72 -23.27 9.91
C ASP A 351 -2.90 -21.96 9.87
N ILE A 352 -3.13 -21.02 10.78
CA ILE A 352 -2.50 -19.68 10.77
C ILE A 352 -1.21 -19.61 11.61
N LEU A 353 -0.95 -20.57 12.53
CA LEU A 353 0.11 -20.42 13.55
C LEU A 353 1.55 -20.82 13.12
N TRP A 354 1.77 -21.35 11.92
CA TRP A 354 3.07 -21.91 11.54
C TRP A 354 4.03 -20.92 10.86
N ALA A 355 3.55 -19.76 10.41
CA ALA A 355 4.37 -18.76 9.73
C ALA A 355 5.22 -17.91 10.72
N THR A 356 4.74 -17.63 11.92
CA THR A 356 5.43 -16.75 12.89
C THR A 356 6.73 -17.35 13.45
N ASN A 357 6.78 -18.66 13.70
CA ASN A 357 7.92 -19.31 14.36
C ASN A 357 9.18 -19.46 13.48
N VAL A 358 9.04 -19.48 12.14
CA VAL A 358 10.21 -19.51 11.24
C VAL A 358 10.81 -18.11 11.07
N PHE A 359 9.98 -17.07 11.24
CA PHE A 359 10.37 -15.67 11.03
C PHE A 359 10.99 -15.00 12.25
N GLU A 360 10.60 -15.34 13.48
CA GLU A 360 11.33 -14.85 14.68
C GLU A 360 12.83 -15.21 14.59
N SER A 361 13.18 -16.40 14.12
CA SER A 361 14.61 -16.77 14.02
C SER A 361 15.41 -15.98 12.96
N ALA A 362 14.75 -15.41 11.94
CA ALA A 362 15.41 -14.63 10.89
C ALA A 362 15.35 -13.11 11.16
N PHE A 363 14.24 -12.60 11.72
CA PHE A 363 14.03 -11.18 12.01
C PHE A 363 14.41 -10.76 13.45
N THR A 364 14.34 -11.64 14.46
CA THR A 364 14.93 -11.36 15.78
C THR A 364 16.46 -11.16 15.68
N VAL A 365 17.09 -11.63 14.60
CA VAL A 365 18.50 -11.34 14.27
C VAL A 365 18.69 -9.96 13.65
N ILE A 366 17.65 -9.36 13.05
CA ILE A 366 17.71 -8.02 12.45
C ILE A 366 17.39 -6.96 13.53
N SER A 367 16.27 -7.09 14.24
CA SER A 367 15.86 -6.16 15.31
C SER A 367 16.84 -6.05 16.48
N LYS A 368 17.50 -7.15 16.90
CA LYS A 368 18.46 -7.11 18.03
C LYS A 368 19.85 -6.59 17.66
N ASN A 369 20.21 -6.58 16.38
CA ASN A 369 21.55 -6.12 15.96
C ASN A 369 21.59 -4.62 15.65
N ASP A 370 20.46 -4.00 15.30
CA ASP A 370 20.42 -2.55 15.01
C ASP A 370 20.28 -1.69 16.29
N VAL A 371 19.76 -2.25 17.40
CA VAL A 371 19.68 -1.54 18.71
C VAL A 371 21.02 -1.52 19.47
N LEU A 372 22.08 -2.16 18.96
CA LEU A 372 23.38 -2.26 19.66
C LEU A 372 24.53 -1.41 19.10
N THR A 373 24.28 -0.46 18.19
CA THR A 373 25.36 0.44 17.72
C THR A 373 24.95 1.90 17.60
N GLU A 374 24.48 2.50 18.69
CA GLU A 374 24.44 3.97 18.79
C GLU A 374 25.29 4.57 19.91
N ASN A 375 26.00 3.75 20.71
CA ASN A 375 26.91 4.29 21.73
C ASN A 375 28.22 3.49 21.83
N GLY A 376 29.30 4.06 21.28
CA GLY A 376 30.65 3.85 21.78
C GLY A 376 31.55 2.95 20.95
N TRP A 377 32.23 3.53 19.96
CA TRP A 377 33.49 2.99 19.46
C TRP A 377 34.58 3.12 20.54
N ALA A 378 34.73 2.09 21.38
CA ALA A 378 36.00 1.87 22.06
C ALA A 378 36.88 1.00 21.17
N ARG A 379 37.91 1.62 20.57
CA ARG A 379 39.03 0.93 19.91
C ARG A 379 39.69 -0.03 20.91
N GLU A 380 39.44 -1.32 20.79
CA GLU A 380 40.38 -2.33 21.30
C GLU A 380 41.52 -2.46 20.29
N GLY A 381 42.70 -1.98 20.69
CA GLY A 381 43.92 -2.11 19.92
C GLY A 381 44.42 -3.55 19.90
N THR A 382 44.13 -4.28 18.83
CA THR A 382 44.92 -5.47 18.48
C THR A 382 46.24 -5.03 17.84
N THR A 383 47.31 -5.13 18.62
CA THR A 383 48.69 -5.08 18.14
C THR A 383 48.94 -6.24 17.17
N PRO A 384 49.62 -6.03 16.03
CA PRO A 384 49.99 -7.12 15.14
C PRO A 384 51.09 -7.98 15.78
N PRO A 385 51.11 -9.31 15.51
CA PRO A 385 52.17 -10.17 16.01
C PRO A 385 53.51 -9.78 15.40
N LEU A 386 54.47 -9.50 16.28
CA LEU A 386 55.88 -9.28 15.95
C LEU A 386 56.41 -10.47 15.15
N CYS A 387 56.91 -10.19 13.95
CA CYS A 387 57.73 -11.13 13.19
C CYS A 387 58.94 -11.58 14.03
N PRO A 388 59.25 -12.89 14.11
CA PRO A 388 60.49 -13.33 14.72
C PRO A 388 61.68 -12.89 13.86
N LEU A 389 62.50 -12.00 14.43
CA LEU A 389 63.84 -11.65 13.97
C LEU A 389 64.68 -12.91 13.83
N ASN A 390 64.89 -13.35 12.60
CA ASN A 390 65.79 -14.44 12.28
C ASN A 390 67.24 -13.91 12.31
N HIS A 391 67.92 -14.07 13.44
CA HIS A 391 69.37 -13.87 13.55
C HIS A 391 70.11 -15.04 12.88
N GLY A 392 70.23 -14.97 11.55
CA GLY A 392 71.14 -15.79 10.77
C GLY A 392 72.56 -15.26 10.89
N GLY A 393 73.33 -15.82 11.83
CA GLY A 393 74.76 -15.56 11.98
C GLY A 393 75.54 -15.96 10.72
N ARG A 394 76.37 -15.04 10.22
CA ARG A 394 77.32 -15.27 9.13
C ARG A 394 78.74 -15.13 9.66
N GLY A 395 79.24 -16.19 10.29
CA GLY A 395 80.68 -16.50 10.31
C GLY A 395 80.98 -17.31 9.04
N GLY A 396 82.08 -17.13 8.31
CA GLY A 396 83.42 -16.81 8.76
C GLY A 396 84.27 -18.10 8.64
N GLY A 397 85.02 -18.22 7.55
CA GLY A 397 85.93 -19.33 7.24
C GLY A 397 85.74 -19.77 5.78
N GLY A 398 86.70 -19.68 4.87
CA GLY A 398 88.15 -19.66 5.03
C GLY A 398 88.73 -20.93 4.42
N GLU A 399 89.57 -20.74 3.39
CA GLU A 399 90.62 -21.63 2.88
C GLU A 399 90.35 -22.59 1.69
N ARG A 400 91.03 -22.21 0.58
CA ARG A 400 91.98 -22.97 -0.26
C ARG A 400 91.49 -24.19 -1.05
N MET A 401 91.56 -24.08 -2.37
CA MET A 401 92.72 -24.50 -3.18
C MET A 401 92.83 -23.67 -4.45
#